data_AF-A0A1X6NI10-F1
#
_entry.id   AF-A0A1X6NI10-F1
#
_cell.length_a   1.000
_cell.length_b   1.000
_cell.length_c   1.000
_cell.angle_alpha   90.00
_cell.angle_beta   90.00
_cell.angle_gamma   90.00
#
_symmetry.space_group_name_H-M   'P 1'
#
loop_
_entity.id
_entity.type
_entity.pdbx_description
1 polymer ?
#
loop_
_entity_poly.entity_id
_entity_poly.type
_entity_poly.pdbx_seq_one_letter_code
_entity_poly.pdbx_strand_id
1 'polypeptide(L)'
;MKGVGADAAAAAAAAAAAAPGSAEAAAAAASAAAAASLLRLLNARQFGLKMIANVTYGYAAASFSGRMPCANLADAIVQSGRAALEAVAAAVEERWGPSHGASVVYGDTDSLFVRLPGASRAEAFAVGAAIAAHSRSLFPSPVLLQMEKVYQPCVLLTKKRYAGMAYEAADQAVPAFDAKGIETVRRDSCALVQGLLERALRTLFATRNVSAVKAVVQRTWRRVLGGRLPLSAYVFRKEVRPGGYRSAASVPPAAIVAARATAADPRAAPRHGERVPFVVVYNRPGAALRDSVASPADLLAAEAAGAARLNTTYYLTKQCVPALER
;
A
#
# COMPACT_ATOMS: atom_id res chain seq x y z
N MET A 1 8.21 1.91 -5.36
CA MET A 1 7.45 2.62 -6.42
C MET A 1 6.03 3.02 -5.96
N LYS A 2 5.83 3.47 -4.72
CA LYS A 2 4.53 3.96 -4.24
C LYS A 2 4.77 5.17 -3.32
N GLY A 3 4.09 6.27 -3.59
CA GLY A 3 4.18 7.53 -2.82
C GLY A 3 4.67 8.69 -3.68
N VAL A 4 5.99 8.85 -3.78
CA VAL A 4 6.62 10.10 -4.27
C VAL A 4 6.15 10.56 -5.65
N GLY A 5 5.94 9.65 -6.60
CA GLY A 5 5.56 10.01 -7.97
C GLY A 5 4.08 10.39 -8.15
N ALA A 6 3.19 9.89 -7.30
CA ALA A 6 1.75 10.19 -7.40
C ALA A 6 1.40 11.49 -6.69
N ASP A 7 2.03 11.76 -5.54
CA ASP A 7 1.81 13.01 -4.79
C ASP A 7 2.53 14.20 -5.45
N ALA A 8 3.71 14.00 -6.06
CA ALA A 8 4.35 15.06 -6.87
C ALA A 8 3.54 15.40 -8.13
N ALA A 9 2.94 14.39 -8.79
CA ALA A 9 2.05 14.61 -9.93
C ALA A 9 0.73 15.28 -9.52
N ALA A 10 0.17 14.93 -8.35
CA ALA A 10 -1.03 15.56 -7.81
C ALA A 10 -0.78 17.00 -7.34
N ALA A 11 0.38 17.28 -6.73
CA ALA A 11 0.80 18.63 -6.37
C ALA A 11 1.07 19.50 -7.61
N ALA A 12 1.71 18.94 -8.65
CA ALA A 12 1.90 19.63 -9.94
C ALA A 12 0.56 19.91 -10.65
N ALA A 13 -0.40 18.98 -10.60
CA ALA A 13 -1.73 19.17 -11.17
C ALA A 13 -2.56 20.20 -10.39
N ALA A 14 -2.41 20.29 -9.06
CA ALA A 14 -3.07 21.31 -8.24
C ALA A 14 -2.49 22.72 -8.47
N ALA A 15 -1.18 22.84 -8.70
CA ALA A 15 -0.54 24.10 -9.06
C ALA A 15 -0.93 24.58 -10.48
N ALA A 16 -1.15 23.65 -11.42
CA ALA A 16 -1.58 23.96 -12.78
C ALA A 16 -3.05 24.41 -12.91
N ALA A 17 -3.87 24.22 -11.86
CA ALA A 17 -5.29 24.58 -11.87
C ALA A 17 -5.57 26.05 -11.47
N ALA A 18 -4.54 26.82 -11.11
CA ALA A 18 -4.66 28.23 -10.77
C ALA A 18 -4.12 29.11 -11.91
N ALA A 19 -5.06 29.72 -12.66
CA ALA A 19 -4.92 30.72 -13.73
C ALA A 19 -4.69 30.21 -15.18
N PRO A 20 -5.58 30.52 -16.14
CA PRO A 20 -5.35 30.21 -17.55
C PRO A 20 -4.59 31.37 -18.24
N GLY A 21 -3.55 31.03 -19.02
CA GLY A 21 -3.22 31.80 -20.22
C GLY A 21 -1.88 32.54 -20.31
N SER A 22 -0.74 31.96 -19.93
CA SER A 22 0.58 32.47 -20.36
C SER A 22 1.52 31.36 -20.82
N ALA A 23 2.33 31.62 -21.86
CA ALA A 23 3.35 30.70 -22.37
C ALA A 23 4.39 30.33 -21.28
N GLU A 24 4.56 31.20 -20.29
CA GLU A 24 5.43 31.03 -19.13
C GLU A 24 4.90 29.95 -18.17
N ALA A 25 3.58 29.88 -17.96
CA ALA A 25 2.96 28.81 -17.18
C ALA A 25 3.10 27.43 -17.88
N ALA A 26 3.01 27.40 -19.21
CA ALA A 26 3.23 26.18 -19.99
C ALA A 26 4.70 25.73 -19.94
N ALA A 27 5.65 26.66 -20.02
CA ALA A 27 7.08 26.36 -19.87
C ALA A 27 7.44 25.88 -18.45
N ALA A 28 6.86 26.49 -17.42
CA ALA A 28 7.02 26.06 -16.03
C ALA A 28 6.46 24.65 -15.79
N ALA A 29 5.27 24.35 -16.35
CA ALA A 29 4.67 23.01 -16.28
C ALA A 29 5.52 21.96 -17.01
N ALA A 30 6.07 22.30 -18.19
CA ALA A 30 6.96 21.41 -18.93
C ALA A 30 8.28 21.15 -18.17
N SER A 31 8.86 22.17 -17.55
CA SER A 31 10.05 22.05 -16.69
C SER A 31 9.78 21.16 -15.46
N ALA A 32 8.64 21.37 -14.78
CA ALA A 32 8.24 20.55 -13.64
C ALA A 32 8.00 19.08 -14.04
N ALA A 33 7.40 18.83 -15.20
CA ALA A 33 7.21 17.48 -15.73
C ALA A 33 8.54 16.79 -16.08
N ALA A 34 9.49 17.53 -16.66
CA ALA A 34 10.84 17.04 -16.93
C ALA A 34 11.58 16.69 -15.64
N ALA A 35 11.49 17.56 -14.62
CA ALA A 35 12.07 17.33 -13.29
C ALA A 35 11.46 16.08 -12.62
N ALA A 36 10.14 15.91 -12.67
CA ALA A 36 9.47 14.73 -12.13
C ALA A 36 9.89 13.43 -12.86
N SER A 37 10.06 13.49 -14.17
CA SER A 37 10.55 12.37 -14.98
C SER A 37 11.99 11.99 -14.60
N LEU A 38 12.88 12.99 -14.47
CA LEU A 38 14.26 12.78 -14.03
C LEU A 38 14.31 12.19 -12.62
N LEU A 39 13.53 12.72 -11.67
CA LEU A 39 13.46 12.20 -10.31
C LEU A 39 13.02 10.74 -10.28
N ARG A 40 12.04 10.37 -11.13
CA ARG A 40 11.61 8.97 -11.27
C ARG A 40 12.73 8.07 -11.79
N LEU A 41 13.52 8.53 -12.75
CA LEU A 41 14.67 7.78 -13.28
C LEU A 41 15.77 7.62 -12.23
N LEU A 42 16.13 8.69 -11.52
CA LEU A 42 17.12 8.66 -10.45
C LEU A 42 16.69 7.74 -9.30
N ASN A 43 15.39 7.78 -8.95
CA ASN A 43 14.83 6.89 -7.94
C ASN A 43 14.87 5.41 -8.39
N ALA A 44 14.63 5.12 -9.68
CA ALA A 44 14.79 3.77 -10.21
C ALA A 44 16.25 3.31 -10.16
N ARG A 45 17.20 4.19 -10.47
CA ARG A 45 18.65 3.90 -10.43
C ARG A 45 19.12 3.61 -9.00
N GLN A 46 18.81 4.47 -8.02
CA GLN A 46 19.19 4.23 -6.63
C GLN A 46 18.54 2.94 -6.09
N PHE A 47 17.28 2.69 -6.46
CA PHE A 47 16.59 1.47 -6.06
C PHE A 47 17.26 0.22 -6.63
N GLY A 48 17.73 0.28 -7.88
CA GLY A 48 18.54 -0.78 -8.48
C GLY A 48 19.81 -1.06 -7.67
N LEU A 49 20.55 -0.03 -7.27
CA LEU A 49 21.75 -0.18 -6.43
C LEU A 49 21.41 -0.78 -5.05
N LYS A 50 20.33 -0.32 -4.42
CA LYS A 50 19.81 -0.90 -3.17
C LYS A 50 19.47 -2.37 -3.33
N MET A 51 18.82 -2.76 -4.43
CA MET A 51 18.48 -4.15 -4.69
C MET A 51 19.72 -5.03 -4.88
N ILE A 52 20.77 -4.52 -5.54
CA ILE A 52 22.05 -5.23 -5.67
C ILE A 52 22.61 -5.52 -4.26
N ALA A 53 22.72 -4.51 -3.41
CA ALA A 53 23.22 -4.68 -2.04
C ALA A 53 22.38 -5.69 -1.22
N ASN A 54 21.05 -5.59 -1.29
CA ASN A 54 20.15 -6.50 -0.60
C ASN A 54 20.26 -7.96 -1.10
N VAL A 55 20.43 -8.15 -2.42
CA VAL A 55 20.60 -9.48 -3.02
C VAL A 55 21.98 -10.06 -2.67
N THR A 56 23.02 -9.24 -2.53
CA THR A 56 24.34 -9.68 -2.05
C THR A 56 24.24 -10.33 -0.66
N TYR A 57 23.53 -9.69 0.27
CA TYR A 57 23.20 -10.32 1.56
C TYR A 57 22.36 -11.59 1.38
N GLY A 58 21.29 -11.53 0.58
CA GLY A 58 20.40 -12.67 0.34
C GLY A 58 21.10 -13.89 -0.26
N TYR A 59 22.19 -13.70 -1.01
CA TYR A 59 23.01 -14.77 -1.56
C TYR A 59 23.67 -15.62 -0.46
N ALA A 60 24.09 -15.01 0.66
CA ALA A 60 24.64 -15.75 1.80
C ALA A 60 23.62 -16.74 2.39
N ALA A 61 22.33 -16.40 2.35
CA ALA A 61 21.23 -17.24 2.85
C ALA A 61 20.64 -18.20 1.81
N ALA A 62 21.14 -18.23 0.57
CA ALA A 62 20.50 -18.91 -0.56
C ALA A 62 20.70 -20.45 -0.55
N SER A 63 20.19 -21.15 0.46
CA SER A 63 20.39 -22.59 0.67
C SER A 63 19.75 -23.50 -0.39
N PHE A 64 18.67 -23.07 -1.05
CA PHE A 64 17.96 -23.92 -2.02
C PHE A 64 18.58 -23.92 -3.43
N SER A 65 19.09 -22.78 -3.90
CA SER A 65 19.57 -22.61 -5.28
C SER A 65 20.88 -21.82 -5.39
N GLY A 66 21.45 -21.39 -4.27
CA GLY A 66 22.72 -20.68 -4.23
C GLY A 66 23.89 -21.63 -4.50
N ARG A 67 24.95 -21.08 -5.10
CA ARG A 67 26.17 -21.85 -5.42
C ARG A 67 27.18 -21.89 -4.27
N MET A 68 27.08 -20.94 -3.34
CA MET A 68 27.98 -20.82 -2.18
C MET A 68 27.25 -20.18 -0.98
N PRO A 69 26.24 -20.85 -0.41
CA PRO A 69 25.53 -20.34 0.76
C PRO A 69 26.39 -20.43 2.03
N CYS A 70 26.25 -19.46 2.92
CA CYS A 70 26.84 -19.42 4.25
C CYS A 70 25.78 -19.00 5.27
N ALA A 71 25.03 -19.98 5.78
CA ALA A 71 23.90 -19.74 6.70
C ALA A 71 24.33 -19.01 7.98
N ASN A 72 25.47 -19.39 8.57
CA ASN A 72 25.99 -18.76 9.78
C ASN A 72 26.25 -17.25 9.60
N LEU A 73 26.75 -16.84 8.42
CA LEU A 73 26.94 -15.42 8.11
C LEU A 73 25.60 -14.69 7.99
N ALA A 74 24.63 -15.29 7.31
CA ALA A 74 23.29 -14.71 7.18
C ALA A 74 22.61 -14.55 8.54
N ASP A 75 22.70 -15.55 9.40
CA ASP A 75 22.12 -15.53 10.76
C ASP A 75 22.81 -14.49 11.64
N ALA A 76 24.14 -14.39 11.59
CA ALA A 76 24.89 -13.36 12.30
C ALA A 76 24.43 -11.95 11.88
N ILE A 77 24.24 -11.69 10.57
CA ILE A 77 23.76 -10.40 10.07
C ILE A 77 22.36 -10.09 10.61
N VAL A 78 21.42 -11.04 10.55
CA VAL A 78 20.05 -10.84 11.04
C VAL A 78 20.03 -10.58 12.55
N GLN A 79 20.81 -11.35 13.31
CA GLN A 79 20.90 -11.21 14.76
C GLN A 79 21.53 -9.87 15.16
N SER A 80 22.60 -9.46 14.49
CA SER A 80 23.22 -8.14 14.72
C SER A 80 22.25 -7.00 14.40
N GLY A 81 21.49 -7.09 13.30
CA GLY A 81 20.48 -6.07 12.97
C GLY A 81 19.38 -5.97 14.01
N ARG A 82 18.88 -7.12 14.51
CA ARG A 82 17.89 -7.17 15.58
C ARG A 82 18.42 -6.55 16.88
N ALA A 83 19.61 -6.97 17.32
CA ALA A 83 20.23 -6.47 18.54
C ALA A 83 20.47 -4.95 18.47
N ALA A 84 20.89 -4.43 17.31
CA ALA A 84 21.06 -3.00 17.11
C ALA A 84 19.72 -2.25 17.27
N LEU A 85 18.64 -2.76 16.68
CA LEU A 85 17.33 -2.11 16.79
C LEU A 85 16.78 -2.15 18.23
N GLU A 86 16.96 -3.26 18.93
CA GLU A 86 16.59 -3.41 20.34
C GLU A 86 17.40 -2.45 21.24
N ALA A 87 18.70 -2.28 20.97
CA ALA A 87 19.55 -1.33 21.69
C ALA A 87 19.12 0.12 21.49
N VAL A 88 18.76 0.52 20.26
CA VAL A 88 18.22 1.87 20.00
C VAL A 88 16.90 2.06 20.72
N ALA A 89 16.00 1.07 20.66
CA ALA A 89 14.70 1.15 21.32
C ALA A 89 14.85 1.37 22.83
N ALA A 90 15.72 0.60 23.48
CA ALA A 90 16.02 0.76 24.91
C ALA A 90 16.60 2.15 25.23
N ALA A 91 17.57 2.61 24.45
CA ALA A 91 18.17 3.94 24.63
C ALA A 91 17.16 5.09 24.46
N VAL A 92 16.19 4.93 23.54
CA VAL A 92 15.12 5.90 23.35
C VAL A 92 14.23 5.99 24.59
N GLU A 93 13.77 4.85 25.11
CA GLU A 93 12.88 4.82 26.26
C GLU A 93 13.58 5.27 27.55
N GLU A 94 14.85 4.92 27.74
CA GLU A 94 15.64 5.33 28.89
C GLU A 94 15.86 6.86 28.93
N ARG A 95 16.25 7.45 27.80
CA ARG A 95 16.68 8.86 27.76
C ARG A 95 15.53 9.85 27.50
N TRP A 96 14.57 9.48 26.66
CA TRP A 96 13.43 10.35 26.31
C TRP A 96 12.12 9.93 26.97
N GLY A 97 12.04 8.74 27.57
CA GLY A 97 10.87 8.33 28.36
C GLY A 97 10.55 9.30 29.51
N PRO A 98 11.51 9.63 30.39
CA PRO A 98 11.25 10.51 31.54
C PRO A 98 10.89 11.94 31.16
N SER A 99 11.49 12.47 30.09
CA SER A 99 11.35 13.88 29.70
C SER A 99 10.22 14.15 28.71
N HIS A 100 9.98 13.23 27.77
CA HIS A 100 9.03 13.41 26.66
C HIS A 100 7.91 12.35 26.64
N GLY A 101 7.88 11.43 27.62
CA GLY A 101 6.97 10.30 27.60
C GLY A 101 7.18 9.38 26.39
N ALA A 102 8.40 9.36 25.84
CA ALA A 102 8.72 8.61 24.64
C ALA A 102 8.59 7.10 24.88
N SER A 103 7.89 6.42 23.98
CA SER A 103 7.72 4.96 24.02
C SER A 103 7.78 4.37 22.62
N VAL A 104 8.46 3.26 22.43
CA VAL A 104 8.51 2.56 21.13
C VAL A 104 7.23 1.73 20.97
N VAL A 105 6.41 2.07 19.98
CA VAL A 105 5.10 1.42 19.75
C VAL A 105 5.11 0.41 18.62
N TYR A 106 6.08 0.48 17.72
CA TYR A 106 6.21 -0.44 16.60
C TYR A 106 7.66 -0.47 16.08
N GLY A 107 8.07 -1.63 15.57
CA GLY A 107 9.33 -1.80 14.86
C GLY A 107 9.20 -2.87 13.78
N ASP A 108 9.79 -2.63 12.62
CA ASP A 108 9.85 -3.59 11.50
C ASP A 108 11.26 -3.57 10.92
N THR A 109 12.05 -4.57 11.30
CA THR A 109 13.44 -4.88 10.87
C THR A 109 14.47 -3.76 10.99
N ASP A 110 14.25 -2.64 10.32
CA ASP A 110 15.14 -1.50 10.11
C ASP A 110 14.47 -0.17 10.49
N SER A 111 13.24 -0.20 11.00
CA SER A 111 12.46 0.99 11.36
C SER A 111 11.91 0.92 12.79
N LEU A 112 11.85 2.08 13.45
CA LEU A 112 11.31 2.27 14.79
C LEU A 112 10.25 3.38 14.80
N PHE A 113 9.14 3.14 15.47
CA PHE A 113 8.07 4.10 15.65
C PHE A 113 8.05 4.51 17.11
N VAL A 114 8.45 5.75 17.36
CA VAL A 114 8.48 6.34 18.69
C VAL A 114 7.25 7.22 18.85
N ARG A 115 6.43 6.93 19.85
CA ARG A 115 5.28 7.76 20.23
C ARG A 115 5.75 8.84 21.20
N LEU A 116 5.44 10.09 20.88
CA LEU A 116 5.67 11.26 21.72
C LEU A 116 4.32 11.90 22.08
N PRO A 117 3.74 11.59 23.25
CA PRO A 117 2.44 12.12 23.66
C PRO A 117 2.49 13.65 23.81
N GLY A 118 1.53 14.36 23.20
CA GLY A 118 1.38 15.81 23.35
C GLY A 118 2.39 16.67 22.58
N ALA A 119 3.42 16.06 21.98
CA ALA A 119 4.44 16.80 21.24
C ALA A 119 3.88 17.48 19.99
N SER A 120 4.34 18.71 19.73
CA SER A 120 4.10 19.37 18.46
C SER A 120 4.87 18.67 17.32
N ARG A 121 4.48 18.93 16.07
CA ARG A 121 5.19 18.35 14.91
C ARG A 121 6.66 18.79 14.89
N ALA A 122 6.92 20.06 15.19
CA ALA A 122 8.29 20.60 15.24
C ALA A 122 9.12 19.93 16.35
N GLU A 123 8.55 19.75 17.54
CA GLU A 123 9.20 19.00 18.63
C GLU A 123 9.46 17.55 18.23
N ALA A 124 8.51 16.88 17.58
CA ALA A 124 8.69 15.49 17.14
C ALA A 124 9.85 15.35 16.16
N PHE A 125 10.04 16.29 15.23
CA PHE A 125 11.21 16.32 14.35
C PHE A 125 12.51 16.60 15.11
N ALA A 126 12.50 17.54 16.06
CA ALA A 126 13.68 17.86 16.87
C ALA A 126 14.12 16.66 17.72
N VAL A 127 13.17 16.00 18.40
CA VAL A 127 13.42 14.78 19.18
C VAL A 127 13.88 13.64 18.27
N GLY A 128 13.24 13.45 17.11
CA GLY A 128 13.65 12.44 16.13
C GLY A 128 15.08 12.65 15.63
N ALA A 129 15.48 13.90 15.36
CA ALA A 129 16.84 14.24 15.00
C ALA A 129 17.84 13.99 16.14
N ALA A 130 17.46 14.29 17.39
CA ALA A 130 18.27 14.01 18.57
C ALA A 130 18.47 12.51 18.81
N ILE A 131 17.42 11.70 18.61
CA ILE A 131 17.48 10.23 18.66
C ILE A 131 18.42 9.71 17.57
N ALA A 132 18.26 10.17 16.33
CA ALA A 132 19.13 9.79 15.22
C ALA A 132 20.60 10.16 15.50
N ALA A 133 20.87 11.35 16.03
CA ALA A 133 22.21 11.78 16.39
C ALA A 133 22.82 10.91 17.51
N HIS A 134 22.04 10.60 18.56
CA HIS A 134 22.49 9.74 19.65
C HIS A 134 22.76 8.30 19.19
N SER A 135 21.97 7.77 18.27
CA SER A 135 22.19 6.41 17.75
C SER A 135 23.58 6.24 17.11
N ARG A 136 24.18 7.32 16.59
CA ARG A 136 25.54 7.30 16.01
C ARG A 136 26.62 6.99 17.02
N SER A 137 26.41 7.28 18.31
CA SER A 137 27.38 6.91 19.36
C SER A 137 27.23 5.46 19.81
N LEU A 138 26.13 4.78 19.45
CA LEU A 138 25.86 3.40 19.85
C LEU A 138 26.53 2.37 18.92
N PHE A 139 26.84 2.76 17.69
CA PHE A 139 27.32 1.84 16.65
C PHE A 139 28.54 2.38 15.92
N PRO A 140 29.44 1.51 15.45
CA PRO A 140 30.54 1.91 14.60
C PRO A 140 30.03 2.40 13.23
N SER A 141 30.84 3.24 12.57
CA SER A 141 30.66 3.54 11.14
C SER A 141 30.64 2.23 10.34
N PRO A 142 29.74 2.04 9.36
CA PRO A 142 28.87 3.04 8.72
C PRO A 142 27.40 3.03 9.19
N VAL A 143 27.09 2.47 10.35
CA VAL A 143 25.69 2.30 10.81
C VAL A 143 25.11 3.64 11.25
N LEU A 144 24.04 4.08 10.58
CA LEU A 144 23.38 5.36 10.84
C LEU A 144 21.86 5.19 10.87
N LEU A 145 21.21 5.74 11.90
CA LEU A 145 19.78 5.95 11.89
C LEU A 145 19.47 7.32 11.28
N GLN A 146 18.43 7.37 10.46
CA GLN A 146 17.94 8.59 9.86
C GLN A 146 16.49 8.84 10.28
N MET A 147 16.19 10.07 10.69
CA MET A 147 14.82 10.52 10.86
C MET A 147 14.19 10.72 9.48
N GLU A 148 13.21 9.88 9.12
CA GLU A 148 12.56 9.93 7.81
C GLU A 148 11.29 10.81 7.83
N LYS A 149 10.40 10.59 8.79
CA LYS A 149 9.08 11.24 8.81
C LYS A 149 8.38 11.17 10.15
N VAL A 150 7.45 12.09 10.36
CA VAL A 150 6.49 12.11 11.48
C VAL A 150 5.10 11.76 10.97
N TYR A 151 4.41 10.83 11.63
CA TYR A 151 3.01 10.55 11.34
C TYR A 151 2.07 11.32 12.28
N GLN A 152 1.17 12.13 11.72
CA GLN A 152 0.18 12.86 12.50
C GLN A 152 -1.10 13.15 11.69
N PRO A 153 -2.20 12.38 11.86
CA PRO A 153 -2.38 11.20 12.70
C PRO A 153 -1.92 9.88 12.05
N CYS A 154 -1.94 8.79 12.83
CA CYS A 154 -1.55 7.43 12.43
C CYS A 154 -2.47 6.37 13.04
N VAL A 155 -2.68 5.25 12.34
CA VAL A 155 -3.33 4.03 12.83
C VAL A 155 -2.43 2.84 12.52
N LEU A 156 -2.07 2.10 13.56
CA LEU A 156 -1.33 0.84 13.49
C LEU A 156 -2.34 -0.30 13.67
N LEU A 157 -2.53 -1.14 12.64
CA LEU A 157 -3.47 -2.27 12.73
C LEU A 157 -2.76 -3.52 13.22
N THR A 158 -1.81 -4.01 12.43
CA THR A 158 -1.00 -5.21 12.74
C THR A 158 0.38 -5.08 12.10
N LYS A 159 1.24 -6.09 12.31
CA LYS A 159 2.56 -6.15 11.66
C LYS A 159 2.44 -5.93 10.15
N LYS A 160 3.22 -4.98 9.64
CA LYS A 160 3.24 -4.55 8.22
C LYS A 160 1.92 -3.97 7.71
N ARG A 161 1.02 -3.56 8.60
CA ARG A 161 -0.30 -2.97 8.27
C ARG A 161 -0.57 -1.72 9.09
N TYR A 162 -0.37 -0.56 8.47
CA TYR A 162 -0.60 0.74 9.09
C TYR A 162 -0.88 1.81 8.05
N ALA A 163 -1.51 2.91 8.49
CA ALA A 163 -1.72 4.08 7.65
C ALA A 163 -1.65 5.37 8.47
N GLY A 164 -1.18 6.45 7.85
CA GLY A 164 -1.07 7.74 8.52
C GLY A 164 -0.82 8.88 7.55
N MET A 165 -0.98 10.11 8.06
CA MET A 165 -0.59 11.33 7.36
C MET A 165 0.88 11.59 7.69
N ALA A 166 1.75 11.38 6.71
CA ALA A 166 3.20 11.52 6.82
C ALA A 166 3.65 12.95 6.50
N TYR A 167 4.51 13.47 7.36
CA TYR A 167 5.27 14.70 7.13
C TYR A 167 6.75 14.33 7.08
N GLU A 168 7.45 14.80 6.05
CA GLU A 168 8.89 14.62 5.86
C GLU A 168 9.68 15.84 6.37
N ALA A 169 9.01 16.99 6.55
CA ALA A 169 9.58 18.20 7.15
C ALA A 169 8.64 18.86 8.17
N ALA A 170 9.20 19.64 9.10
CA ALA A 170 8.45 20.29 10.17
C ALA A 170 7.50 21.39 9.66
N ASP A 171 7.93 22.11 8.63
CA ASP A 171 7.23 23.20 7.95
C ASP A 171 6.26 22.71 6.86
N GLN A 172 6.27 21.41 6.53
CA GLN A 172 5.38 20.83 5.54
C GLN A 172 3.90 21.03 5.95
N ALA A 173 3.17 21.81 5.16
CA ALA A 173 1.76 22.09 5.40
C ALA A 173 0.86 20.91 5.03
N VAL A 174 1.06 20.32 3.84
CA VAL A 174 0.22 19.25 3.30
C VAL A 174 0.89 17.89 3.51
N PRO A 175 0.33 17.02 4.35
CA PRO A 175 0.86 15.66 4.53
C PRO A 175 0.61 14.74 3.33
N ALA A 176 1.49 13.77 3.15
CA ALA A 176 1.28 12.64 2.25
C ALA A 176 0.50 11.52 2.97
N PHE A 177 -0.48 10.89 2.32
CA PHE A 177 -1.15 9.74 2.89
C PHE A 177 -0.30 8.48 2.65
N ASP A 178 0.35 7.98 3.69
CA ASP A 178 1.11 6.73 3.61
C ASP A 178 0.26 5.57 4.13
N ALA A 179 0.26 4.48 3.38
CA ALA A 179 -0.46 3.26 3.70
C ALA A 179 0.42 2.05 3.37
N LYS A 180 0.67 1.20 4.36
CA LYS A 180 1.44 -0.04 4.21
C LYS A 180 0.55 -1.24 4.50
N GLY A 181 0.55 -2.21 3.58
CA GLY A 181 -0.10 -3.52 3.73
C GLY A 181 -1.64 -3.54 3.82
N ILE A 182 -2.29 -2.40 3.99
CA ILE A 182 -3.76 -2.28 3.99
C ILE A 182 -4.33 -2.30 2.57
N GLU A 183 -5.65 -2.47 2.49
CA GLU A 183 -6.37 -2.71 1.24
C GLU A 183 -6.22 -1.59 0.21
N THR A 184 -5.95 -0.34 0.64
CA THR A 184 -5.75 0.83 -0.25
C THR A 184 -4.61 0.63 -1.24
N VAL A 185 -3.52 -0.01 -0.82
CA VAL A 185 -2.33 -0.23 -1.68
C VAL A 185 -2.27 -1.64 -2.28
N ARG A 186 -3.18 -2.53 -1.88
CA ARG A 186 -3.21 -3.92 -2.32
C ARG A 186 -3.83 -4.07 -3.70
N ARG A 187 -3.05 -4.59 -4.66
CA ARG A 187 -3.46 -4.75 -6.06
C ARG A 187 -4.46 -5.90 -6.31
N ASP A 188 -4.68 -6.74 -5.30
CA ASP A 188 -5.62 -7.86 -5.35
C ASP A 188 -7.04 -7.49 -4.86
N SER A 189 -7.22 -6.26 -4.37
CA SER A 189 -8.51 -5.67 -4.01
C SER A 189 -9.11 -4.88 -5.18
N CYS A 190 -10.42 -4.64 -5.16
CA CYS A 190 -11.10 -3.81 -6.16
C CYS A 190 -11.02 -2.31 -5.79
N ALA A 191 -11.15 -1.44 -6.81
CA ALA A 191 -11.04 -0.01 -6.63
C ALA A 191 -12.12 0.58 -5.70
N LEU A 192 -13.29 -0.06 -5.61
CA LEU A 192 -14.34 0.29 -4.64
C LEU A 192 -13.79 0.26 -3.20
N VAL A 193 -13.15 -0.84 -2.80
CA VAL A 193 -12.62 -1.01 -1.43
C VAL A 193 -11.46 -0.06 -1.19
N GLN A 194 -10.53 0.03 -2.15
CA GLN A 194 -9.38 0.94 -2.06
C GLN A 194 -9.84 2.39 -1.85
N GLY A 195 -10.70 2.88 -2.74
CA GLY A 195 -11.18 4.26 -2.69
C GLY A 195 -12.10 4.53 -1.50
N LEU A 196 -12.89 3.56 -1.05
CA LEU A 196 -13.69 3.70 0.17
C LEU A 196 -12.80 3.84 1.40
N LEU A 197 -11.88 2.90 1.61
CA LEU A 197 -11.03 2.86 2.80
C LEU A 197 -10.13 4.09 2.87
N GLU A 198 -9.54 4.50 1.74
CA GLU A 198 -8.75 5.73 1.68
C GLU A 198 -9.58 6.97 2.05
N ARG A 199 -10.79 7.13 1.48
CA ARG A 199 -11.66 8.26 1.82
C ARG A 199 -12.11 8.23 3.28
N ALA A 200 -12.41 7.06 3.82
CA ALA A 200 -12.77 6.89 5.22
C ALA A 200 -11.62 7.30 6.14
N LEU A 201 -10.40 6.82 5.89
CA LEU A 201 -9.20 7.15 6.67
C LEU A 201 -8.84 8.64 6.55
N ARG A 202 -8.84 9.21 5.34
CA ARG A 202 -8.60 10.65 5.16
C ARG A 202 -9.64 11.50 5.89
N THR A 203 -10.91 11.11 5.86
CA THR A 203 -11.98 11.82 6.58
C THR A 203 -11.78 11.71 8.10
N LEU A 204 -11.43 10.53 8.60
CA LEU A 204 -11.13 10.30 10.01
C LEU A 204 -9.93 11.15 10.46
N PHE A 205 -8.87 11.17 9.65
CA PHE A 205 -7.64 11.89 9.97
C PHE A 205 -7.80 13.41 9.93
N ALA A 206 -8.63 13.92 9.01
CA ALA A 206 -8.90 15.35 8.91
C ALA A 206 -9.87 15.84 9.98
N THR A 207 -10.95 15.10 10.24
CA THR A 207 -12.07 15.61 11.07
C THR A 207 -12.11 15.03 12.48
N ARG A 208 -11.44 13.89 12.73
CA ARG A 208 -11.55 13.10 13.96
C ARG A 208 -13.00 12.76 14.33
N ASN A 209 -13.91 12.76 13.34
CA ASN A 209 -15.34 12.60 13.55
C ASN A 209 -15.84 11.32 12.87
N VAL A 210 -16.21 10.33 13.68
CA VAL A 210 -16.72 9.03 13.22
C VAL A 210 -18.08 9.18 12.50
N SER A 211 -18.90 10.16 12.87
CA SER A 211 -20.17 10.44 12.17
C SER A 211 -19.94 10.92 10.73
N ALA A 212 -18.87 11.68 10.48
CA ALA A 212 -18.47 12.07 9.13
C ALA A 212 -18.03 10.85 8.31
N VAL A 213 -17.28 9.92 8.91
CA VAL A 213 -16.90 8.65 8.29
C VAL A 213 -18.13 7.80 7.96
N LYS A 214 -19.08 7.68 8.90
CA LYS A 214 -20.36 7.00 8.69
C LYS A 214 -21.10 7.56 7.48
N ALA A 215 -21.16 8.88 7.33
CA ALA A 215 -21.79 9.51 6.17
C ALA A 215 -21.11 9.16 4.83
N VAL A 216 -19.76 9.07 4.81
CA VAL A 216 -18.99 8.63 3.64
C VAL A 216 -19.30 7.18 3.26
N VAL A 217 -19.33 6.29 4.26
CA VAL A 217 -19.66 4.87 4.07
C VAL A 217 -21.10 4.71 3.54
N GLN A 218 -22.07 5.32 4.21
CA GLN A 218 -23.49 5.26 3.81
C GLN A 218 -23.74 5.86 2.42
N ARG A 219 -23.05 6.95 2.06
CA ARG A 219 -23.11 7.53 0.71
C ARG A 219 -22.57 6.55 -0.32
N THR A 220 -21.46 5.88 -0.03
CA THR A 220 -20.90 4.86 -0.92
C THR A 220 -21.86 3.67 -1.05
N TRP A 221 -22.52 3.24 0.02
CA TRP A 221 -23.46 2.11 -0.03
C TRP A 221 -24.66 2.45 -0.90
N ARG A 222 -25.22 3.65 -0.75
CA ARG A 222 -26.31 4.14 -1.62
C ARG A 222 -25.90 4.17 -3.09
N ARG A 223 -24.65 4.54 -3.41
CA ARG A 223 -24.14 4.51 -4.79
C ARG A 223 -23.98 3.09 -5.32
N VAL A 224 -23.48 2.16 -4.50
CA VAL A 224 -23.34 0.74 -4.87
C VAL A 224 -24.71 0.10 -5.10
N LEU A 225 -25.62 0.23 -4.14
CA LEU A 225 -26.97 -0.34 -4.20
C LEU A 225 -27.81 0.28 -5.32
N GLY A 226 -27.61 1.57 -5.60
CA GLY A 226 -28.27 2.28 -6.70
C GLY A 226 -27.60 2.15 -8.06
N GLY A 227 -26.58 1.28 -8.22
CA GLY A 227 -25.94 1.04 -9.52
C GLY A 227 -25.17 2.24 -10.09
N ARG A 228 -24.78 3.23 -9.27
CA ARG A 228 -24.17 4.50 -9.71
C ARG A 228 -22.65 4.48 -9.79
N LEU A 229 -22.03 3.30 -9.77
CA LEU A 229 -20.57 3.14 -9.89
C LEU A 229 -20.25 2.36 -11.16
N PRO A 230 -19.17 2.74 -11.88
CA PRO A 230 -18.77 2.04 -13.08
C PRO A 230 -18.31 0.61 -12.75
N LEU A 231 -18.44 -0.30 -13.72
CA LEU A 231 -17.99 -1.70 -13.59
C LEU A 231 -16.51 -1.80 -13.16
N SER A 232 -15.66 -0.89 -13.65
CA SER A 232 -14.24 -0.83 -13.31
C SER A 232 -13.97 -0.72 -11.80
N ALA A 233 -14.91 -0.19 -11.01
CA ALA A 233 -14.81 -0.12 -9.56
C ALA A 233 -14.83 -1.50 -8.88
N TYR A 234 -15.43 -2.50 -9.54
CA TYR A 234 -15.70 -3.84 -8.98
C TYR A 234 -14.72 -4.91 -9.49
N VAL A 235 -13.86 -4.58 -10.46
CA VAL A 235 -12.95 -5.55 -11.09
C VAL A 235 -11.81 -5.91 -10.13
N PHE A 236 -11.65 -7.20 -9.86
CA PHE A 236 -10.46 -7.76 -9.23
C PHE A 236 -9.43 -8.13 -10.28
N ARG A 237 -8.15 -8.08 -9.92
CA ARG A 237 -7.05 -8.53 -10.79
C ARG A 237 -6.09 -9.41 -10.00
N LYS A 238 -6.08 -10.71 -10.28
CA LYS A 238 -5.20 -11.68 -9.58
C LYS A 238 -4.32 -12.43 -10.56
N GLU A 239 -3.11 -12.73 -10.10
CA GLU A 239 -2.11 -13.47 -10.88
C GLU A 239 -2.54 -14.94 -11.02
N VAL A 240 -2.51 -15.44 -12.24
CA VAL A 240 -2.79 -16.84 -12.56
C VAL A 240 -1.47 -17.55 -12.83
N ARG A 241 -1.33 -18.77 -12.28
CA ARG A 241 -0.17 -19.64 -12.47
C ARG A 241 -0.66 -20.96 -13.07
N PRO A 242 -0.71 -21.07 -14.40
CA PRO A 242 -1.13 -22.30 -15.07
C PRO A 242 -0.31 -23.50 -14.57
N GLY A 243 -0.97 -24.63 -14.30
CA GLY A 243 -0.34 -25.87 -13.84
C GLY A 243 0.13 -25.88 -12.37
N GLY A 244 0.00 -24.78 -11.62
CA GLY A 244 0.48 -24.68 -10.23
C GLY A 244 -0.53 -25.03 -9.13
N TYR A 245 -1.75 -25.44 -9.48
CA TYR A 245 -2.84 -25.66 -8.52
C TYR A 245 -3.02 -27.14 -8.19
N ARG A 246 -2.99 -27.49 -6.90
CA ARG A 246 -3.00 -28.89 -6.42
C ARG A 246 -4.35 -29.58 -6.59
N SER A 247 -5.46 -28.84 -6.52
CA SER A 247 -6.81 -29.39 -6.63
C SER A 247 -7.78 -28.40 -7.27
N ALA A 248 -8.86 -28.92 -7.86
CA ALA A 248 -9.94 -28.11 -8.44
C ALA A 248 -10.61 -27.17 -7.40
N ALA A 249 -10.61 -27.55 -6.12
CA ALA A 249 -11.13 -26.71 -5.03
C ALA A 249 -10.18 -25.55 -4.66
N SER A 250 -8.88 -25.69 -4.93
CA SER A 250 -7.85 -24.68 -4.67
C SER A 250 -7.68 -23.64 -5.78
N VAL A 251 -8.41 -23.80 -6.90
CA VAL A 251 -8.27 -22.93 -8.06
C VAL A 251 -8.82 -21.53 -7.73
N PRO A 252 -8.01 -20.47 -7.87
CA PRO A 252 -8.47 -19.13 -7.58
C PRO A 252 -9.50 -18.66 -8.61
N PRO A 253 -10.43 -17.77 -8.25
CA PRO A 253 -11.44 -17.22 -9.17
C PRO A 253 -10.91 -16.75 -10.52
N ALA A 254 -9.76 -16.07 -10.52
CA ALA A 254 -9.12 -15.58 -11.75
C ALA A 254 -8.70 -16.71 -12.70
N ALA A 255 -8.24 -17.85 -12.16
CA ALA A 255 -7.86 -19.01 -12.97
C ALA A 255 -9.09 -19.73 -13.55
N ILE A 256 -10.24 -19.69 -12.87
CA ILE A 256 -11.51 -20.23 -13.40
C ILE A 256 -11.96 -19.43 -14.61
N VAL A 257 -11.94 -18.09 -14.50
CA VAL A 257 -12.26 -17.19 -15.62
C VAL A 257 -11.29 -17.43 -16.78
N ALA A 258 -10.00 -17.54 -16.50
CA ALA A 258 -9.00 -17.83 -17.52
C ALA A 258 -9.20 -19.20 -18.21
N ALA A 259 -9.55 -20.23 -17.44
CA ALA A 259 -9.83 -21.56 -17.99
C ALA A 259 -11.05 -21.56 -18.90
N ARG A 260 -12.12 -20.83 -18.54
CA ARG A 260 -13.30 -20.64 -19.40
C ARG A 260 -12.93 -19.90 -20.69
N ALA A 261 -12.13 -18.84 -20.60
CA ALA A 261 -11.65 -18.12 -21.78
C ALA A 261 -10.80 -19.01 -22.68
N THR A 262 -9.91 -19.83 -22.10
CA THR A 262 -9.06 -20.78 -22.84
C THR A 262 -9.87 -21.89 -23.52
N ALA A 263 -10.95 -22.34 -22.89
CA ALA A 263 -11.85 -23.34 -23.47
C ALA A 263 -12.65 -22.79 -24.65
N ALA A 264 -13.00 -21.49 -24.62
CA ALA A 264 -13.67 -20.81 -25.72
C ALA A 264 -12.71 -20.46 -26.86
N ASP A 265 -11.50 -19.98 -26.52
CA ASP A 265 -10.42 -19.69 -27.46
C ASP A 265 -9.08 -20.18 -26.87
N PRO A 266 -8.47 -21.24 -27.44
CA PRO A 266 -7.17 -21.73 -27.00
C PRO A 266 -6.06 -20.67 -26.98
N ARG A 267 -6.17 -19.59 -27.76
CA ARG A 267 -5.19 -18.48 -27.77
C ARG A 267 -5.35 -17.51 -26.61
N ALA A 268 -6.46 -17.58 -25.87
CA ALA A 268 -6.71 -16.77 -24.68
C ALA A 268 -6.06 -17.33 -23.39
N ALA A 269 -5.21 -18.36 -23.51
CA ALA A 269 -4.47 -18.93 -22.40
C ALA A 269 -3.57 -17.88 -21.71
N PRO A 270 -3.68 -17.67 -20.38
CA PRO A 270 -2.90 -16.66 -19.70
C PRO A 270 -1.43 -17.07 -19.58
N ARG A 271 -0.53 -16.10 -19.63
CA ARG A 271 0.89 -16.31 -19.33
C ARG A 271 1.09 -16.56 -17.83
N HIS A 272 2.22 -17.18 -17.48
CA HIS A 272 2.58 -17.38 -16.08
C HIS A 272 2.71 -16.04 -15.34
N GLY A 273 1.94 -15.86 -14.27
CA GLY A 273 1.91 -14.61 -13.49
C GLY A 273 1.06 -13.51 -14.12
N GLU A 274 0.34 -13.78 -15.21
CA GLU A 274 -0.57 -12.81 -15.82
C GLU A 274 -1.74 -12.49 -14.88
N ARG A 275 -2.11 -11.21 -14.81
CA ARG A 275 -3.21 -10.73 -13.96
C ARG A 275 -4.53 -10.75 -14.71
N VAL A 276 -5.31 -11.79 -14.47
CA VAL A 276 -6.62 -11.95 -15.11
C VAL A 276 -7.69 -11.15 -14.34
N PRO A 277 -8.46 -10.29 -15.02
CA PRO A 277 -9.54 -9.54 -14.42
C PRO A 277 -10.78 -10.41 -14.23
N PHE A 278 -11.47 -10.26 -13.09
CA PHE A 278 -12.75 -10.92 -12.86
C PHE A 278 -13.67 -10.09 -11.96
N VAL A 279 -14.96 -10.40 -11.99
CA VAL A 279 -16.00 -9.81 -11.16
C VAL A 279 -16.86 -10.90 -10.52
N VAL A 280 -17.58 -10.54 -9.45
CA VAL A 280 -18.50 -11.45 -8.77
C VAL A 280 -19.94 -11.08 -9.10
N VAL A 281 -20.67 -12.03 -9.68
CA VAL A 281 -22.04 -11.87 -10.17
C VAL A 281 -23.03 -12.57 -9.24
N TYR A 282 -24.30 -12.17 -9.28
CA TYR A 282 -25.33 -12.89 -8.55
C TYR A 282 -25.50 -14.30 -9.14
N ASN A 283 -25.66 -15.27 -8.25
CA ASN A 283 -26.04 -16.63 -8.58
C ASN A 283 -27.09 -17.08 -7.53
N ARG A 284 -27.53 -18.34 -7.61
CA ARG A 284 -28.48 -18.92 -6.66
C ARG A 284 -28.00 -18.73 -5.21
N PRO A 285 -28.90 -18.45 -4.25
CA PRO A 285 -28.53 -18.37 -2.85
C PRO A 285 -27.75 -19.61 -2.40
N GLY A 286 -26.63 -19.41 -1.71
CA GLY A 286 -25.74 -20.50 -1.27
C GLY A 286 -24.75 -21.03 -2.33
N ALA A 287 -24.78 -20.53 -3.57
CA ALA A 287 -23.80 -20.89 -4.57
C ALA A 287 -22.36 -20.57 -4.12
N ALA A 288 -21.42 -21.45 -4.48
CA ALA A 288 -20.02 -21.22 -4.17
C ALA A 288 -19.47 -20.01 -4.96
N LEU A 289 -18.46 -19.33 -4.38
CA LEU A 289 -17.84 -18.17 -5.03
C LEU A 289 -17.29 -18.51 -6.42
N ARG A 290 -16.75 -19.72 -6.59
CA ARG A 290 -16.23 -20.23 -7.87
C ARG A 290 -17.27 -20.29 -8.99
N ASP A 291 -18.55 -20.42 -8.63
CA ASP A 291 -19.67 -20.49 -9.57
C ASP A 291 -20.27 -19.10 -9.81
N SER A 292 -19.85 -18.10 -9.03
CA SER A 292 -20.37 -16.73 -9.05
C SER A 292 -19.36 -15.74 -9.63
N VAL A 293 -18.41 -16.21 -10.44
CA VAL A 293 -17.36 -15.37 -11.06
C VAL A 293 -17.48 -15.34 -12.57
N ALA A 294 -17.23 -14.17 -13.14
CA ALA A 294 -17.29 -13.92 -14.59
C ALA A 294 -16.16 -12.97 -15.02
N SER A 295 -15.81 -12.97 -16.30
CA SER A 295 -14.98 -11.89 -16.84
C SER A 295 -15.80 -10.60 -16.96
N PRO A 296 -15.18 -9.41 -16.95
CA PRO A 296 -15.90 -8.17 -17.19
C PRO A 296 -16.62 -8.13 -18.55
N ALA A 297 -16.05 -8.76 -19.58
CA ALA A 297 -16.66 -8.82 -20.91
C ALA A 297 -17.92 -9.70 -20.92
N ASP A 298 -17.85 -10.88 -20.30
CA ASP A 298 -19.00 -11.80 -20.19
C ASP A 298 -20.15 -11.15 -19.42
N LEU A 299 -19.83 -10.42 -18.35
CA LEU A 299 -20.84 -9.69 -17.59
C LEU A 299 -21.52 -8.62 -18.46
N LEU A 300 -20.76 -7.82 -19.21
CA LEU A 300 -21.35 -6.79 -20.07
C LEU A 300 -22.29 -7.39 -21.13
N ALA A 301 -21.88 -8.51 -21.74
CA ALA A 301 -22.73 -9.22 -22.70
C ALA A 301 -24.00 -9.80 -22.04
N ALA A 302 -23.86 -10.41 -20.86
CA ALA A 302 -24.98 -10.99 -20.12
C ALA A 302 -25.93 -9.93 -19.52
N GLU A 303 -25.41 -8.77 -19.11
CA GLU A 303 -26.20 -7.65 -18.59
C GLU A 303 -27.03 -7.01 -19.71
N ALA A 304 -26.47 -6.88 -20.92
CA ALA A 304 -27.22 -6.44 -22.11
C ALA A 304 -28.38 -7.40 -22.45
N ALA A 305 -28.22 -8.69 -22.17
CA ALA A 305 -29.26 -9.71 -22.33
C ALA A 305 -30.20 -9.85 -21.11
N GLY A 306 -30.03 -9.05 -20.04
CA GLY A 306 -30.80 -9.15 -18.80
C GLY A 306 -30.56 -10.42 -17.99
N ALA A 307 -29.52 -11.19 -18.30
CA ALA A 307 -29.26 -12.52 -17.75
C ALA A 307 -28.36 -12.51 -16.50
N ALA A 308 -27.57 -11.45 -16.28
CA ALA A 308 -26.66 -11.35 -15.15
C ALA A 308 -26.55 -9.92 -14.60
N ARG A 309 -26.20 -9.83 -13.31
CA ARG A 309 -25.88 -8.57 -12.62
C ARG A 309 -24.83 -8.77 -11.53
N LEU A 310 -24.10 -7.70 -11.19
CA LEU A 310 -23.10 -7.71 -10.11
C LEU A 310 -23.71 -8.08 -8.76
N ASN A 311 -23.00 -8.91 -7.99
CA ASN A 311 -23.37 -9.23 -6.62
C ASN A 311 -22.98 -8.12 -5.65
N THR A 312 -23.74 -7.03 -5.63
CA THR A 312 -23.46 -5.87 -4.77
C THR A 312 -23.41 -6.25 -3.29
N THR A 313 -24.27 -7.17 -2.84
CA THR A 313 -24.23 -7.70 -1.46
C THR A 313 -22.88 -8.32 -1.12
N TYR A 314 -22.28 -9.11 -2.02
CA TYR A 314 -20.94 -9.68 -1.83
C TYR A 314 -19.88 -8.59 -1.67
N TYR A 315 -19.87 -7.58 -2.54
CA TYR A 315 -18.89 -6.48 -2.45
C TYR A 315 -19.04 -5.69 -1.15
N LEU A 316 -20.25 -5.41 -0.70
CA LEU A 316 -20.46 -4.70 0.56
C LEU A 316 -20.05 -5.56 1.76
N THR A 317 -20.59 -6.77 1.88
CA THR A 317 -20.47 -7.61 3.08
C THR A 317 -19.16 -8.39 3.17
N LYS A 318 -18.58 -8.84 2.05
CA LYS A 318 -17.38 -9.68 2.05
C LYS A 318 -16.10 -8.91 1.71
N GLN A 319 -16.22 -7.71 1.15
CA GLN A 319 -15.05 -6.92 0.74
C GLN A 319 -14.96 -5.62 1.54
N CYS A 320 -16.00 -4.79 1.51
CA CYS A 320 -15.93 -3.48 2.13
C CYS A 320 -16.05 -3.54 3.66
N VAL A 321 -17.01 -4.30 4.22
CA VAL A 321 -17.20 -4.42 5.67
C VAL A 321 -15.94 -4.94 6.37
N PRO A 322 -15.31 -6.06 5.96
CA PRO A 322 -14.11 -6.54 6.63
C PRO A 322 -12.94 -5.55 6.57
N ALA A 323 -12.85 -4.76 5.50
CA ALA A 323 -11.80 -3.74 5.36
C ALA A 323 -12.03 -2.52 6.25
N LEU A 324 -13.28 -2.22 6.60
CA LEU A 324 -13.65 -1.14 7.51
C LEU A 324 -13.68 -1.57 9.00
N GLU A 325 -13.97 -2.84 9.27
CA GLU A 325 -14.01 -3.41 10.62
C GLU A 325 -12.63 -3.56 11.25
N ARG A 326 -11.59 -3.75 10.42
CA ARG A 326 -10.19 -3.77 10.85
C ARG A 326 -9.72 -2.36 11.18
#